data_AF-A0A954MWY2-F1
#
_entry.id   AF-A0A954MWY2-F1
#
_cell.length_a   1.000
_cell.length_b   1.000
_cell.length_c   1.000
_cell.angle_alpha   90.00
_cell.angle_beta   90.00
_cell.angle_gamma   90.00
#
_symmetry.space_group_name_H-M   'P 1'
#
loop_
_entity.id
_entity.type
_entity.pdbx_description
1 polymer ?
#
loop_
_entity_poly.entity_id
_entity_poly.type
_entity_poly.pdbx_seq_one_letter_code
_entity_poly.pdbx_strand_id
1 'polypeptide(L)'
;KPGEKFMKAIFEDLKPNEVGVTTDFDATHYYVVRVLDREPSEEALAEKRNDFFTGRLFGFSFGGMRFGTTPYDYLSDVQSQQSVADWVKRLEKSYRVEFVDEDKLDNNNG
;
A
#
# COMPACT_ATOMS: atom_id res chain seq x y z
N LYS A 1 -23.66 -0.94 32.06
CA LYS A 1 -22.48 -1.57 31.39
C LYS A 1 -22.76 -1.61 29.89
N PRO A 2 -21.75 -1.54 29.01
CA PRO A 2 -21.96 -1.73 27.57
C PRO A 2 -22.68 -3.07 27.35
N GLY A 3 -23.86 -3.02 26.73
CA GLY A 3 -24.64 -4.20 26.39
C GLY A 3 -24.25 -4.76 25.03
N GLU A 4 -24.77 -5.94 24.68
CA GLU A 4 -24.54 -6.58 23.38
C GLU A 4 -24.90 -5.65 22.21
N LYS A 5 -26.02 -4.92 22.30
CA LYS A 5 -26.43 -3.91 21.30
C LYS A 5 -25.37 -2.82 21.10
N PHE A 6 -24.81 -2.32 22.19
CA PHE A 6 -23.75 -1.30 22.14
C PHE A 6 -22.49 -1.83 21.46
N MET A 7 -22.05 -3.03 21.85
CA MET A 7 -20.85 -3.64 21.29
C MET A 7 -21.03 -3.92 19.80
N LYS A 8 -22.17 -4.51 19.41
CA LYS A 8 -22.48 -4.78 18.01
C LYS A 8 -22.48 -3.51 17.16
N ALA A 9 -23.15 -2.46 17.63
CA ALA A 9 -23.21 -1.20 16.91
C ALA A 9 -21.81 -0.62 16.64
N ILE A 10 -20.91 -0.68 17.63
CA ILE A 10 -19.56 -0.09 17.51
C ILE A 10 -18.61 -0.96 16.68
N PHE A 11 -18.65 -2.28 16.83
CA PHE A 11 -17.67 -3.18 16.24
C PHE A 11 -18.10 -3.77 14.89
N GLU A 12 -19.41 -3.90 14.65
CA GLU A 12 -19.93 -4.52 13.43
C GLU A 12 -20.61 -3.50 12.53
N ASP A 13 -21.54 -2.70 13.08
CA ASP A 13 -22.45 -1.91 12.25
C ASP A 13 -21.85 -0.58 11.75
N LEU A 14 -21.11 0.15 12.61
CA LEU A 14 -20.61 1.50 12.27
C LEU A 14 -19.22 1.51 11.62
N LYS A 15 -19.07 2.11 10.45
CA LYS A 15 -17.76 2.29 9.80
C LYS A 15 -16.94 3.43 10.44
N PRO A 16 -15.62 3.49 10.22
CA PRO A 16 -14.82 4.64 10.63
C PRO A 16 -15.38 5.96 10.08
N ASN A 17 -15.39 6.98 10.93
CA ASN A 17 -16.01 8.30 10.78
C ASN A 17 -17.54 8.33 10.68
N GLU A 18 -18.21 7.20 10.81
CA GLU A 18 -19.68 7.12 10.83
C GLU A 18 -20.22 7.42 12.23
N VAL A 19 -21.34 8.16 12.29
CA VAL A 19 -22.04 8.51 13.52
C VAL A 19 -23.28 7.63 13.65
N GLY A 20 -23.44 6.97 14.79
CA GLY A 20 -24.61 6.17 15.11
C GLY A 20 -25.16 6.44 16.50
N VAL A 21 -26.38 5.96 16.74
CA VAL A 21 -27.03 6.00 18.05
C VAL A 21 -27.22 4.56 18.53
N THR A 22 -26.81 4.28 19.75
CA THR A 22 -26.98 2.97 20.39
C THR A 22 -27.39 3.13 21.85
N THR A 23 -27.80 2.03 22.50
CA THR A 23 -28.22 2.05 23.90
C THR A 23 -27.40 1.09 24.76
N ASP A 24 -27.48 1.25 26.08
CA ASP A 24 -27.02 0.24 27.03
C ASP A 24 -27.93 -1.01 27.01
N PHE A 25 -27.57 -2.01 27.83
CA PHE A 25 -28.27 -3.29 27.91
C PHE A 25 -29.76 -3.13 28.26
N ASP A 26 -30.07 -2.26 29.22
CA ASP A 26 -31.44 -2.03 29.71
C ASP A 26 -32.21 -0.96 28.89
N ALA A 27 -31.60 -0.43 27.83
CA ALA A 27 -32.14 0.66 27.00
C ALA A 27 -32.54 1.93 27.77
N THR A 28 -31.88 2.17 28.90
CA THR A 28 -32.12 3.33 29.76
C THR A 28 -31.29 4.53 29.35
N HIS A 29 -30.13 4.29 28.74
CA HIS A 29 -29.23 5.34 28.25
C HIS A 29 -29.06 5.23 26.74
N TYR A 30 -29.12 6.38 26.07
CA TYR A 30 -28.85 6.52 24.63
C TYR A 30 -27.50 7.21 24.45
N TYR A 31 -26.66 6.63 23.60
CA TYR A 31 -25.32 7.12 23.28
C TYR A 31 -25.25 7.48 21.80
N VAL A 32 -24.72 8.67 21.51
CA VAL A 32 -24.28 9.03 20.16
C VAL A 32 -22.80 8.70 20.08
N VAL A 33 -22.44 7.80 19.16
CA VAL A 33 -21.08 7.28 19.03
C VAL A 33 -20.56 7.54 17.62
N ARG A 34 -19.26 7.85 17.53
CA ARG A 34 -18.52 7.94 16.27
C ARG A 34 -17.26 7.10 16.38
N VAL A 35 -17.11 6.14 15.48
CA VAL A 35 -15.88 5.34 15.39
C VAL A 35 -14.82 6.21 14.72
N LEU A 36 -13.72 6.53 15.39
CA LEU A 36 -12.66 7.35 14.78
C LEU A 36 -11.72 6.50 13.94
N ASP A 37 -11.28 5.39 14.52
CA ASP A 37 -10.32 4.49 13.91
C ASP A 37 -10.60 3.05 14.38
N ARG A 38 -10.12 2.06 13.60
CA ARG A 38 -10.21 0.63 13.90
C ARG A 38 -8.86 -0.01 13.66
N GLU A 39 -8.25 -0.49 14.73
CA GLU A 39 -7.05 -1.31 14.63
C GLU A 39 -7.44 -2.79 14.61
N PRO A 40 -6.96 -3.56 13.61
CA PRO A 40 -7.12 -5.01 13.64
C PRO A 40 -6.35 -5.61 14.83
N SER A 41 -6.88 -6.71 15.38
CA SER A 41 -6.17 -7.46 16.42
C SER A 41 -4.84 -8.03 15.89
N GLU A 42 -3.91 -8.36 16.78
CA GLU A 42 -2.65 -9.01 16.37
C GLU A 42 -2.87 -10.30 15.60
N GLU A 43 -3.89 -11.08 15.96
CA GLU A 43 -4.29 -12.32 15.28
C GLU A 43 -4.76 -12.03 13.84
N ALA A 44 -5.63 -11.04 13.65
CA ALA A 44 -6.09 -10.62 12.33
C ALA A 44 -4.94 -10.05 11.48
N LEU A 45 -4.01 -9.32 12.10
CA LEU A 45 -2.80 -8.86 11.45
C LEU A 45 -1.88 -10.02 11.05
N ALA A 46 -1.75 -11.05 11.89
CA ALA A 46 -0.93 -12.22 11.59
C ALA A 46 -1.50 -13.01 10.40
N GLU A 47 -2.82 -13.16 10.31
CA GLU A 47 -3.49 -13.76 9.15
C GLU A 47 -3.20 -12.95 7.87
N LYS A 48 -3.42 -11.63 7.88
CA LYS A 48 -3.12 -10.76 6.74
C LYS A 48 -1.65 -10.75 6.34
N ARG A 49 -0.76 -10.86 7.32
CA ARG A 49 0.68 -10.97 7.10
C ARG A 49 1.04 -12.31 6.44
N ASN A 50 0.39 -13.39 6.83
CA ASN A 50 0.55 -14.70 6.21
C ASN A 50 0.05 -14.69 4.76
N ASP A 51 -1.12 -14.09 4.51
CA ASP A 51 -1.64 -13.87 3.15
C ASP A 51 -0.66 -13.07 2.28
N PHE A 52 -0.02 -12.05 2.86
CA PHE A 52 1.02 -11.28 2.19
C PHE A 52 2.24 -12.14 1.83
N PHE A 53 2.76 -12.93 2.77
CA PHE A 53 3.96 -13.74 2.54
C PHE A 53 3.73 -14.95 1.63
N THR A 54 2.51 -15.50 1.63
CA THR A 54 2.16 -16.68 0.81
C THR A 54 1.55 -16.30 -0.54
N GLY A 55 1.00 -15.09 -0.64
CA GLY A 55 0.46 -14.54 -1.87
C GLY A 55 1.52 -14.30 -2.93
N ARG A 56 1.11 -14.33 -4.20
CA ARG A 56 1.97 -13.98 -5.33
C ARG A 56 2.23 -12.46 -5.27
N LEU A 57 3.32 -12.08 -4.59
CA LEU A 57 3.72 -10.68 -4.40
C LEU A 57 4.10 -9.97 -5.70
N PHE A 58 4.52 -10.73 -6.70
CA PHE A 58 4.93 -10.23 -8.01
C PHE A 58 4.32 -11.07 -9.13
N GLY A 59 3.93 -10.42 -10.23
CA GLY A 59 3.58 -11.10 -11.47
C GLY A 59 4.80 -11.83 -12.04
N PHE A 60 4.58 -12.93 -12.76
CA PHE A 60 5.67 -13.65 -13.41
C PHE A 60 6.00 -12.95 -14.73
N SER A 61 7.25 -12.50 -14.89
CA SER A 61 7.70 -11.93 -16.18
C SER A 61 8.47 -12.98 -16.97
N PHE A 62 8.01 -13.25 -18.19
CA PHE A 62 8.73 -14.11 -19.14
C PHE A 62 8.87 -13.34 -20.46
N GLY A 63 10.10 -13.13 -20.93
CA GLY A 63 10.36 -12.43 -22.18
C GLY A 63 9.85 -10.98 -22.25
N GLY A 64 9.84 -10.25 -21.12
CA GLY A 64 9.39 -8.86 -21.07
C GLY A 64 7.87 -8.66 -20.97
N MET A 65 7.08 -9.74 -21.07
CA MET A 65 5.64 -9.70 -20.79
C MET A 65 5.40 -10.06 -19.32
N ARG A 66 4.69 -9.17 -18.60
CA ARG A 66 4.22 -9.44 -17.22
C ARG A 66 2.93 -10.27 -17.30
N PHE A 67 2.96 -11.47 -16.73
CA PHE A 67 1.81 -12.36 -16.63
C PHE A 67 1.32 -12.45 -15.18
N GLY A 68 0.02 -12.17 -15.01
CA GLY A 68 -0.66 -12.17 -13.73
C GLY A 68 -0.77 -10.78 -13.13
N THR A 69 -2.01 -10.38 -12.83
CA THR A 69 -2.30 -9.16 -12.08
C THR A 69 -2.12 -9.44 -10.60
N THR A 70 -1.33 -8.63 -9.90
CA THR A 70 -1.25 -8.68 -8.44
C THR A 70 -2.09 -7.54 -7.84
N PRO A 71 -2.63 -7.72 -6.62
CA PRO A 71 -3.28 -6.63 -5.89
C PRO A 71 -2.35 -5.42 -5.64
N TYR A 72 -1.04 -5.57 -5.83
CA TYR A 72 -0.01 -4.55 -5.60
C TYR A 72 0.49 -3.89 -6.88
N ASP A 73 -0.08 -4.20 -8.06
CA ASP A 73 0.38 -3.65 -9.34
C ASP A 73 0.38 -2.11 -9.32
N TYR A 74 -0.61 -1.50 -8.64
CA TYR A 74 -0.73 -0.05 -8.48
C TYR A 74 0.43 0.60 -7.72
N LEU A 75 1.05 -0.12 -6.78
CA LEU A 75 2.24 0.34 -6.05
C LEU A 75 3.48 0.27 -6.94
N SER A 76 3.54 -0.75 -7.79
CA SER A 76 4.70 -1.01 -8.64
C SER A 76 4.88 0.05 -9.73
N ASP A 77 3.81 0.60 -10.29
CA ASP A 77 3.89 1.53 -11.42
C ASP A 77 4.46 2.89 -11.03
N VAL A 78 4.07 3.42 -9.87
CA VAL A 78 4.55 4.73 -9.38
C VAL A 78 5.96 4.63 -8.81
N GLN A 79 6.26 3.57 -8.05
CA GLN A 79 7.58 3.43 -7.42
C GLN A 79 8.66 2.94 -8.38
N SER A 80 8.32 2.16 -9.40
CA SER A 80 9.32 1.59 -10.31
C SER A 80 10.05 2.69 -11.10
N GLN A 81 9.34 3.69 -11.61
CA GLN A 81 9.96 4.74 -12.41
C GLN A 81 10.95 5.59 -11.60
N GLN A 82 10.56 5.99 -10.38
CA GLN A 82 11.44 6.75 -9.49
C GLN A 82 12.64 5.91 -9.03
N SER A 83 12.40 4.66 -8.62
CA SER A 83 13.46 3.77 -8.16
C SER A 83 14.49 3.44 -9.25
N VAL A 84 14.03 3.28 -10.49
CA VAL A 84 14.92 3.06 -11.66
C VAL A 84 15.74 4.31 -11.95
N ALA A 85 15.12 5.49 -11.98
CA ALA A 85 15.85 6.75 -12.20
C ALA A 85 16.91 7.00 -11.13
N ASP A 86 16.58 6.75 -9.86
CA ASP A 86 17.51 6.90 -8.75
C ASP A 86 18.63 5.85 -8.78
N TRP A 87 18.33 4.63 -9.24
CA TRP A 87 19.33 3.59 -9.45
C TRP A 87 20.30 3.95 -10.60
N VAL A 88 19.79 4.44 -11.73
CA VAL A 88 20.62 4.89 -12.87
C VAL A 88 21.54 6.04 -12.45
N LYS A 89 21.02 7.06 -11.76
CA LYS A 89 21.84 8.17 -11.24
C LYS A 89 22.95 7.69 -10.30
N ARG A 90 22.65 6.70 -9.44
CA ARG A 90 23.67 6.11 -8.56
C ARG A 90 24.75 5.37 -9.34
N LEU A 91 24.38 4.65 -10.40
CA LEU A 91 25.34 3.99 -11.27
C LEU A 91 26.22 4.99 -12.03
N GLU A 92 25.64 5.99 -12.68
CA GLU A 92 26.37 7.03 -13.40
C GLU A 92 27.41 7.72 -12.51
N LYS A 93 27.00 8.05 -11.28
CA LYS A 93 27.90 8.63 -10.27
C LYS A 93 29.02 7.66 -9.85
N SER A 94 28.72 6.38 -9.71
CA SER A 94 29.69 5.37 -9.25
C SER A 94 30.72 5.03 -10.31
N TYR A 95 30.33 5.06 -11.59
CA TYR A 95 31.18 4.71 -12.72
C TYR A 95 31.77 5.92 -13.46
N ARG A 96 31.54 7.15 -12.98
CA ARG A 96 31.99 8.41 -13.61
C ARG A 96 31.67 8.43 -15.11
N VAL A 97 30.42 8.12 -15.45
CA VAL A 97 29.97 8.11 -16.84
C VAL A 97 30.03 9.54 -17.38
N GLU A 98 30.85 9.77 -18.40
CA GLU A 98 30.88 11.01 -19.17
C GLU A 98 30.12 10.81 -20.48
N PHE A 99 29.07 11.61 -20.70
CA PHE A 99 28.36 11.62 -21.97
C PHE A 99 29.15 12.47 -22.96
N VAL A 100 29.56 11.86 -24.07
CA VAL A 100 30.21 12.56 -25.17
C VAL A 100 29.13 13.00 -26.15
N ASP A 101 29.03 14.30 -26.40
CA ASP A 101 28.17 14.81 -27.47
C ASP A 101 28.64 14.25 -28.82
N GLU A 102 27.76 13.58 -29.57
CA GLU A 102 28.10 13.02 -30.90
C GLU A 102 28.58 14.12 -31.87
N ASP A 103 28.11 15.36 -31.71
CA ASP A 103 28.51 16.53 -32.52
C ASP A 103 30.01 16.91 -32.36
N LYS A 104 30.72 16.34 -31.38
CA LYS A 104 32.16 16.58 -31.16
C LYS A 104 33.06 15.48 -31.73
N LEU A 105 32.49 14.38 -32.23
CA LEU A 105 33.28 13.28 -32.80
C LEU A 105 33.68 13.52 -34.26
N ASP A 106 32.97 14.38 -34.99
CA ASP A 106 33.23 14.65 -36.41
C ASP A 106 34.31 15.72 -36.68
N ASN A 107 34.77 16.46 -35.67
CA ASN A 107 35.71 17.58 -35.86
C ASN A 107 37.19 17.25 -35.56
N ASN A 108 37.55 15.97 -35.36
CA ASN A 108 38.93 15.58 -35.01
C ASN A 108 39.61 14.64 -36.02
N ASN A 109 39.08 14.56 -37.25
CA ASN A 109 39.72 13.87 -38.39
C ASN A 109 40.00 14.83 -39.56
N GLY A 110 40.62 15.98 -39.27
CA GLY A 110 41.13 16.93 -40.27
C GLY A 110 42.60 17.26 -40.04
#